data_AF-A0A7C6FWT3-F1
#
_entry.id   AF-A0A7C6FWT3-F1
#
_cell.length_a   1.000
_cell.length_b   1.000
_cell.length_c   1.000
_cell.angle_alpha   90.00
_cell.angle_beta   90.00
_cell.angle_gamma   90.00
#
_symmetry.space_group_name_H-M   'P 1'
#
loop_
_entity.id
_entity.type
_entity.pdbx_description
1 polymer ?
#
loop_
_entity_poly.entity_id
_entity_poly.type
_entity_poly.pdbx_seq_one_letter_code
_entity_poly.pdbx_strand_id
1 'polypeptide(L)'
;MIFPICWMIISSFKTSPELLASVPTLWPKKFVWENYPNVIKRAPFDRYLINTLVTTCVIMLTEVTFGVLAAYGFSKGTFKGQNILFMLVLGALMVPIQVTFVPIYVLIARLNAIDTYLGVILPSMVSAYFIFMLRQNFMAVDDSYIEAGKLDGMGRFGTIIHVLCPMCMPTLITVSIISFINGWNSYFWPKMVTKTAASRTIAVGVQQLKNTFAGQEVSNYNEIMAGAVMAIVPIVVLFLFLQKYIMTGMSKAAMK
;
A
#
# COMPACT_ATOMS: atom_id res chain seq x y z
N MET A 1 -19.73 8.68 8.44
CA MET A 1 -18.45 7.94 8.22
C MET A 1 -17.34 8.31 9.21
N ILE A 2 -17.33 9.49 9.85
CA ILE A 2 -16.24 9.91 10.77
C ILE A 2 -16.34 9.26 12.17
N PHE A 3 -17.55 8.86 12.60
CA PHE A 3 -17.80 8.35 13.94
C PHE A 3 -16.85 7.21 14.40
N PRO A 4 -16.56 6.15 13.61
CA PRO A 4 -15.63 5.10 14.02
C PRO A 4 -14.20 5.60 14.27
N ILE A 5 -13.74 6.61 13.51
CA ILE A 5 -12.41 7.21 13.69
C ILE A 5 -12.38 8.02 14.99
N CYS A 6 -13.40 8.86 15.21
CA CYS A 6 -13.54 9.58 16.49
C CYS A 6 -13.65 8.62 17.66
N TRP A 7 -14.42 7.55 17.52
CA TRP A 7 -14.57 6.52 18.54
C TRP A 7 -13.24 5.85 18.86
N MET A 8 -12.45 5.49 17.85
CA MET A 8 -11.10 4.93 18.03
C MET A 8 -10.17 5.89 18.78
N ILE A 9 -10.14 7.17 18.38
CA ILE A 9 -9.31 8.20 19.03
C ILE A 9 -9.77 8.46 20.46
N ILE A 10 -11.07 8.52 20.72
CA ILE A 10 -11.57 8.74 22.08
C ILE A 10 -11.31 7.50 22.94
N SER A 11 -11.48 6.30 22.36
CA SER A 11 -11.26 5.02 23.05
C SER A 11 -9.80 4.77 23.43
N SER A 12 -8.84 5.31 22.66
CA SER A 12 -7.42 5.21 23.03
C SER A 12 -7.05 5.99 24.29
N PHE A 13 -7.91 6.88 24.77
CA PHE A 13 -7.74 7.62 26.03
C PHE A 13 -8.52 7.02 27.21
N LYS A 14 -9.27 5.93 27.00
CA LYS A 14 -10.06 5.28 28.05
C LYS A 14 -9.26 4.22 28.80
N THR A 15 -9.78 3.80 29.95
CA THR A 15 -9.32 2.60 30.65
C THR A 15 -9.90 1.34 30.00
N SER A 16 -9.25 0.19 30.16
CA SER A 16 -9.78 -1.08 29.65
C SER A 16 -11.16 -1.44 30.24
N PRO A 17 -11.43 -1.29 31.55
CA PRO A 17 -12.76 -1.57 32.11
C PRO A 17 -13.86 -0.65 31.57
N GLU A 18 -13.53 0.63 31.30
CA GLU A 18 -14.49 1.58 30.72
C GLU A 18 -14.89 1.19 29.29
N LEU A 19 -13.95 0.67 28.49
CA LEU A 19 -14.23 0.18 27.13
C LEU A 19 -15.07 -1.10 27.12
N LEU A 20 -14.92 -1.93 28.15
CA LEU A 20 -15.62 -3.21 28.30
C LEU A 20 -16.95 -3.09 29.05
N ALA A 21 -17.30 -1.88 29.50
CA ALA A 21 -18.56 -1.64 30.20
C ALA A 21 -19.76 -1.91 29.27
N SER A 22 -20.84 -2.46 29.84
CA SER A 22 -22.07 -2.77 29.09
C SER A 22 -22.71 -1.55 28.43
N VAL A 23 -22.48 -0.36 29.00
CA VAL A 23 -22.86 0.92 28.41
C VAL A 23 -21.58 1.71 28.13
N PRO A 24 -21.13 1.78 26.87
CA PRO A 24 -19.94 2.54 26.51
C PRO A 24 -20.15 4.04 26.78
N THR A 25 -19.18 4.68 27.44
CA THR A 25 -19.16 6.14 27.57
C THR A 25 -18.84 6.76 26.21
N LEU A 26 -19.41 7.92 25.87
CA LEU A 26 -18.96 8.64 24.67
C LEU A 26 -17.59 9.26 24.89
N TRP A 27 -17.42 10.01 25.98
CA TRP A 27 -16.17 10.68 26.37
C TRP A 27 -15.46 9.91 27.49
N PRO A 28 -14.12 9.96 27.56
CA PRO A 28 -13.38 9.30 28.63
C PRO A 28 -13.74 9.92 29.97
N LYS A 29 -14.06 9.09 30.97
CA LYS A 29 -14.25 9.59 32.36
C LYS A 29 -12.95 10.18 32.93
N LYS A 30 -11.82 9.57 32.56
CA LYS A 30 -10.47 10.04 32.85
C LYS A 30 -9.62 9.82 31.62
N PHE A 31 -8.87 10.85 31.21
CA PHE A 31 -7.92 10.73 30.11
C PHE A 31 -6.68 9.95 30.57
N VAL A 32 -6.44 8.80 29.94
CA VAL A 32 -5.31 7.90 30.18
C VAL A 32 -4.32 8.03 29.03
N TRP A 33 -3.41 8.98 29.14
CA TRP A 33 -2.37 9.22 28.12
C TRP A 33 -1.33 8.11 28.10
N GLU A 34 -1.21 7.37 29.21
CA GLU A 34 -0.24 6.29 29.42
C GLU A 34 -0.40 5.15 28.40
N ASN A 35 -1.57 5.02 27.76
CA ASN A 35 -1.81 4.02 26.73
C ASN A 35 -0.81 4.12 25.56
N TYR A 36 -0.37 5.32 25.17
CA TYR A 36 0.57 5.53 24.07
C TYR A 36 2.02 5.12 24.42
N PRO A 37 2.65 5.62 25.50
CA PRO A 37 3.97 5.15 25.89
C PRO A 37 3.98 3.68 26.27
N ASN A 38 2.87 3.11 26.76
CA ASN A 38 2.75 1.67 27.00
C ASN A 38 2.85 0.86 25.69
N VAL A 39 2.19 1.30 24.62
CA VAL A 39 2.30 0.66 23.30
C VAL A 39 3.76 0.64 22.82
N ILE A 40 4.47 1.77 22.92
CA ILE A 40 5.87 1.89 22.47
C ILE A 40 6.81 1.02 23.33
N LYS A 41 6.57 0.93 24.65
CA LYS A 41 7.36 0.08 25.55
C LYS A 41 7.17 -1.42 25.27
N ARG A 42 5.98 -1.82 24.81
CA ARG A 42 5.65 -3.23 24.56
C ARG A 42 6.07 -3.72 23.18
N ALA A 43 6.13 -2.82 22.20
CA ALA A 43 6.46 -3.17 20.83
C ALA A 43 7.18 -2.01 20.12
N PRO A 44 8.19 -2.31 19.28
CA PRO A 44 8.92 -1.30 18.53
C PRO A 44 8.09 -0.76 17.36
N PHE A 45 7.09 0.07 17.68
CA PHE A 45 6.14 0.65 16.72
C PHE A 45 6.80 1.59 15.71
N ASP A 46 7.85 2.28 16.13
CA ASP A 46 8.74 3.06 15.27
C ASP A 46 9.36 2.19 14.17
N ARG A 47 9.87 1.01 14.54
CA ARG A 47 10.42 0.06 13.59
C ARG A 47 9.34 -0.46 12.65
N TYR A 48 8.16 -0.78 13.17
CA TYR A 48 7.05 -1.27 12.34
C TYR A 48 6.58 -0.23 11.33
N LEU A 49 6.58 1.05 11.73
CA LEU A 49 6.26 2.17 10.84
C LEU A 49 7.31 2.30 9.72
N ILE A 50 8.60 2.24 10.06
CA ILE A 50 9.69 2.26 9.08
C ILE A 50 9.58 1.07 8.13
N ASN A 51 9.36 -0.13 8.67
CA ASN A 51 9.21 -1.35 7.88
C ASN A 51 8.06 -1.19 6.86
N THR A 52 6.89 -0.71 7.31
CA THR A 52 5.73 -0.44 6.44
C THR A 52 6.02 0.62 5.39
N LEU A 53 6.64 1.74 5.76
CA LEU A 53 6.99 2.81 4.82
C LEU A 53 7.93 2.29 3.73
N VAL A 54 8.99 1.58 4.13
CA VAL A 54 9.99 1.04 3.19
C VAL A 54 9.35 0.00 2.26
N THR A 55 8.63 -0.99 2.79
CA THR A 55 8.02 -2.02 1.93
C THR A 55 6.98 -1.43 0.99
N THR A 56 6.11 -0.55 1.49
CA THR A 56 5.05 0.10 0.70
C THR A 56 5.63 0.97 -0.41
N CYS A 57 6.62 1.81 -0.09
CA CYS A 57 7.23 2.69 -1.08
C CYS A 57 8.01 1.90 -2.13
N VAL A 58 8.76 0.87 -1.74
CA VAL A 58 9.50 0.04 -2.71
C VAL A 58 8.54 -0.72 -3.63
N ILE A 59 7.51 -1.36 -3.08
CA ILE A 59 6.46 -2.03 -3.87
C ILE A 59 5.86 -1.05 -4.88
N MET A 60 5.39 0.10 -4.43
CA MET A 60 4.78 1.12 -5.29
C MET A 60 5.71 1.62 -6.40
N LEU A 61 6.98 1.92 -6.07
CA LEU A 61 7.97 2.34 -7.06
C LEU A 61 8.23 1.24 -8.10
N THR A 62 8.32 -0.02 -7.67
CA THR A 62 8.53 -1.15 -8.59
C THR A 62 7.31 -1.42 -9.47
N GLU A 63 6.10 -1.39 -8.91
CA GLU A 63 4.85 -1.59 -9.68
C GLU A 63 4.67 -0.49 -10.73
N VAL A 64 4.95 0.77 -10.38
CA VAL A 64 4.89 1.90 -11.33
C VAL A 64 5.97 1.77 -12.39
N THR A 65 7.21 1.48 -11.99
CA THR A 65 8.34 1.37 -12.94
C THR A 65 8.12 0.24 -13.94
N PHE A 66 7.86 -0.98 -13.46
CA PHE A 66 7.61 -2.12 -14.34
C PHE A 66 6.28 -1.97 -15.09
N GLY A 67 5.27 -1.38 -14.46
CA GLY A 67 4.00 -1.05 -15.08
C GLY A 67 4.14 -0.13 -16.29
N VAL A 68 4.88 0.98 -16.14
CA VAL A 68 5.16 1.93 -17.22
C VAL A 68 5.93 1.28 -18.36
N LEU A 69 6.99 0.55 -18.05
CA LEU A 69 7.83 -0.10 -19.08
C LEU A 69 7.04 -1.17 -19.85
N ALA A 70 6.29 -2.03 -19.15
CA ALA A 70 5.46 -3.04 -19.78
C ALA A 70 4.31 -2.40 -20.57
N ALA A 71 3.63 -1.40 -20.02
CA ALA A 71 2.56 -0.68 -20.70
C ALA A 71 3.04 -0.02 -22.00
N TYR A 72 4.21 0.61 -22.00
CA TYR A 72 4.84 1.15 -23.22
C TYR A 72 5.05 0.05 -24.26
N GLY A 73 5.64 -1.08 -23.85
CA GLY A 73 5.85 -2.22 -24.73
C GLY A 73 4.54 -2.72 -25.35
N PHE A 74 3.49 -2.90 -24.53
CA PHE A 74 2.21 -3.43 -25.00
C PHE A 74 1.31 -2.43 -25.74
N SER A 75 1.57 -1.13 -25.65
CA SER A 75 0.77 -0.08 -26.30
C SER A 75 1.43 0.50 -27.55
N LYS A 76 2.71 0.86 -27.47
CA LYS A 76 3.45 1.56 -28.54
C LYS A 76 4.59 0.72 -29.13
N GLY A 77 4.92 -0.39 -28.50
CA GLY A 77 5.85 -1.38 -29.04
C GLY A 77 5.17 -2.29 -30.07
N THR A 78 5.98 -2.85 -30.97
CA THR A 78 5.59 -3.89 -31.91
C THR A 78 6.56 -5.07 -31.76
N PHE A 79 6.05 -6.24 -31.36
CA PHE A 79 6.86 -7.44 -31.23
C PHE A 79 6.03 -8.72 -31.39
N LYS A 80 6.69 -9.81 -31.80
CA LYS A 80 6.03 -11.10 -32.02
C LYS A 80 5.43 -11.63 -30.70
N GLY A 81 4.15 -12.00 -30.73
CA GLY A 81 3.45 -12.55 -29.56
C GLY A 81 2.89 -11.51 -28.56
N GLN A 82 2.96 -10.21 -28.87
CA GLN A 82 2.46 -9.12 -28.03
C GLN A 82 1.04 -9.36 -27.49
N ASN A 83 0.10 -9.77 -28.35
CA ASN A 83 -1.28 -10.02 -27.94
C ASN A 83 -1.40 -11.23 -26.99
N ILE A 84 -0.62 -12.29 -27.23
CA ILE A 84 -0.62 -13.49 -26.38
C ILE A 84 -0.05 -13.15 -25.00
N LEU A 85 1.06 -12.44 -24.95
CA LEU A 85 1.68 -12.01 -23.70
C LEU A 85 0.76 -11.03 -22.93
N PHE A 86 0.03 -10.16 -23.64
CA PHE A 86 -0.95 -9.30 -22.98
C PHE A 86 -2.17 -10.09 -22.47
N MET A 87 -2.63 -11.11 -23.20
CA MET A 87 -3.66 -12.03 -22.70
C MET A 87 -3.21 -12.77 -21.42
N LEU A 88 -1.93 -13.12 -21.29
CA LEU A 88 -1.40 -13.67 -20.04
C LEU A 88 -1.45 -12.66 -18.88
N VAL A 89 -1.16 -11.38 -19.13
CA VAL A 89 -1.32 -10.31 -18.14
C VAL A 89 -2.79 -10.21 -17.69
N LEU A 90 -3.74 -10.26 -18.63
CA LEU A 90 -5.17 -10.28 -18.31
C LEU A 90 -5.56 -11.54 -17.53
N GLY A 91 -5.04 -12.71 -17.89
CA GLY A 91 -5.27 -13.96 -17.16
C GLY A 91 -4.80 -13.88 -15.71
N ALA A 92 -3.66 -13.22 -15.45
CA ALA A 92 -3.16 -13.01 -14.10
C ALA A 92 -4.11 -12.17 -13.22
N LEU A 93 -4.90 -11.27 -13.80
CA LEU A 93 -5.93 -10.51 -13.08
C LEU A 93 -7.11 -11.35 -12.62
N MET A 94 -7.37 -12.46 -13.30
CA MET A 94 -8.50 -13.35 -13.00
C MET A 94 -8.18 -14.31 -11.85
N VAL A 95 -6.91 -14.50 -11.52
CA VAL A 95 -6.46 -15.39 -10.45
C VAL A 95 -6.68 -14.70 -9.10
N PRO A 96 -7.48 -15.27 -8.19
CA PRO A 96 -7.66 -14.71 -6.85
C PRO A 96 -6.33 -14.76 -6.08
N ILE A 97 -5.85 -13.64 -5.56
CA ILE A 97 -4.53 -13.57 -4.90
C ILE A 97 -4.39 -14.59 -3.75
N GLN A 98 -5.49 -14.94 -3.08
CA GLN A 98 -5.50 -15.86 -1.95
C GLN A 98 -5.06 -17.28 -2.35
N VAL A 99 -5.35 -17.75 -3.57
CA VAL A 99 -4.94 -19.10 -4.01
C VAL A 99 -3.44 -19.18 -4.27
N THR A 100 -2.79 -18.03 -4.47
CA THR A 100 -1.35 -17.93 -4.75
C THR A 100 -0.49 -17.89 -3.48
N PHE A 101 -1.09 -17.69 -2.30
CA PHE A 101 -0.31 -17.48 -1.08
C PHE A 101 0.55 -18.68 -0.66
N VAL A 102 0.01 -19.91 -0.72
CA VAL A 102 0.78 -21.11 -0.38
C VAL A 102 1.97 -21.30 -1.34
N PRO A 103 1.80 -21.32 -2.68
CA PRO A 103 2.94 -21.51 -3.58
C PRO A 103 3.96 -20.37 -3.49
N ILE A 104 3.52 -19.11 -3.36
CA ILE A 104 4.44 -17.98 -3.19
C ILE A 104 5.18 -18.07 -1.85
N TYR A 105 4.51 -18.45 -0.76
CA TYR A 105 5.18 -18.66 0.53
C TYR A 105 6.29 -19.72 0.43
N VAL A 106 5.99 -20.86 -0.21
CA VAL A 106 7.00 -21.92 -0.43
C VAL A 106 8.17 -21.40 -1.26
N LEU A 107 7.91 -20.58 -2.29
CA LEU A 107 8.96 -19.94 -3.09
C LEU A 107 9.84 -19.02 -2.22
N ILE A 108 9.25 -18.12 -1.45
CA ILE A 108 9.98 -17.20 -0.56
C ILE A 108 10.78 -17.95 0.51
N ALA A 109 10.23 -19.04 1.05
CA ALA A 109 10.94 -19.92 1.98
C ALA A 109 12.16 -20.58 1.33
N ARG A 110 12.03 -21.10 0.10
CA ARG A 110 13.16 -21.68 -0.65
C ARG A 110 14.23 -20.64 -1.00
N LEU A 111 13.85 -19.39 -1.18
CA LEU A 111 14.78 -18.27 -1.39
C LEU A 111 15.44 -17.78 -0.10
N ASN A 112 15.14 -18.37 1.06
CA ASN A 112 15.58 -17.90 2.39
C ASN A 112 15.22 -16.41 2.64
N ALA A 113 14.14 -15.93 2.03
CA ALA A 113 13.69 -14.54 2.13
C ALA A 113 12.58 -14.35 3.19
N ILE A 114 12.25 -15.41 3.94
CA ILE A 114 11.34 -15.30 5.10
C ILE A 114 11.98 -14.42 6.18
N ASP A 115 11.15 -13.63 6.83
CA ASP A 115 11.51 -12.64 7.84
C ASP A 115 12.40 -11.49 7.33
N THR A 116 12.37 -11.23 6.02
CA THR A 116 13.13 -10.14 5.38
C THR A 116 12.22 -9.16 4.65
N TYR A 117 12.74 -7.96 4.36
CA TYR A 117 12.08 -7.00 3.45
C TYR A 117 11.77 -7.60 2.08
N LEU A 118 12.72 -8.37 1.53
CA LEU A 118 12.56 -8.98 0.22
C LEU A 118 11.38 -9.95 0.19
N GLY A 119 11.17 -10.73 1.25
CA GLY A 119 10.01 -11.63 1.35
C GLY A 119 8.67 -10.91 1.35
N VAL A 120 8.62 -9.68 1.86
CA VAL A 120 7.43 -8.83 1.81
C VAL A 120 7.24 -8.20 0.43
N ILE A 121 8.32 -7.71 -0.17
CA ILE A 121 8.30 -6.89 -1.40
C ILE A 121 8.14 -7.75 -2.66
N LEU A 122 8.90 -8.84 -2.78
CA LEU A 122 9.10 -9.58 -4.03
C LEU A 122 7.80 -10.00 -4.74
N PRO A 123 6.78 -10.54 -4.04
CA PRO A 123 5.54 -10.98 -4.69
C PRO A 123 4.69 -9.85 -5.26
N SER A 124 4.91 -8.62 -4.82
CA SER A 124 4.13 -7.44 -5.19
C SER A 124 4.92 -6.45 -6.04
N MET A 125 6.11 -6.82 -6.54
CA MET A 125 6.91 -5.90 -7.36
C MET A 125 6.28 -5.56 -8.72
N VAL A 126 5.38 -6.42 -9.21
CA VAL A 126 4.73 -6.26 -10.51
C VAL A 126 3.23 -6.46 -10.34
N SER A 127 2.46 -5.51 -10.87
CA SER A 127 1.01 -5.56 -10.83
C SER A 127 0.42 -5.66 -12.24
N ALA A 128 -0.25 -6.77 -12.52
CA ALA A 128 -0.99 -6.95 -13.77
C ALA A 128 -2.05 -5.86 -13.98
N TYR A 129 -2.63 -5.35 -12.89
CA TYR A 129 -3.63 -4.27 -12.94
C TYR A 129 -3.00 -2.98 -13.42
N PHE A 130 -1.76 -2.70 -13.01
CA PHE A 130 -1.05 -1.48 -13.37
C PHE A 130 -0.63 -1.54 -14.83
N ILE A 131 -0.10 -2.69 -15.27
CA ILE A 131 0.24 -2.92 -16.67
C ILE A 131 -1.01 -2.73 -17.55
N PHE A 132 -2.14 -3.34 -17.18
CA PHE A 132 -3.40 -3.20 -17.90
C PHE A 132 -3.83 -1.72 -17.97
N MET A 133 -3.96 -1.06 -16.83
CA MET A 133 -4.50 0.29 -16.74
C MET A 133 -3.61 1.31 -17.47
N LEU A 134 -2.29 1.25 -17.26
CA LEU A 134 -1.34 2.14 -17.94
C LEU A 134 -1.30 1.88 -19.44
N ARG A 135 -1.41 0.61 -19.89
CA ARG A 135 -1.48 0.31 -21.32
C ARG A 135 -2.72 0.94 -21.95
N GLN A 136 -3.89 0.83 -21.33
CA GLN A 136 -5.11 1.44 -21.87
C GLN A 136 -4.95 2.96 -22.01
N ASN A 137 -4.36 3.62 -21.01
CA ASN A 137 -4.13 5.06 -21.08
C ASN A 137 -3.07 5.43 -22.13
N PHE A 138 -1.96 4.68 -22.23
CA PHE A 138 -0.93 4.93 -23.24
C PHE A 138 -1.47 4.73 -24.66
N MET A 139 -2.37 3.77 -24.88
CA MET A 139 -3.03 3.58 -26.18
C MET A 139 -3.92 4.77 -26.58
N ALA A 140 -4.51 5.48 -25.61
CA ALA A 140 -5.34 6.65 -25.87
C ALA A 140 -4.53 7.91 -26.26
N VAL A 141 -3.21 7.90 -26.07
CA VAL A 141 -2.33 8.97 -26.55
C VAL A 141 -2.12 8.83 -28.05
N ASP A 142 -2.41 9.87 -28.81
CA ASP A 142 -2.22 9.91 -30.26
C ASP A 142 -0.73 9.75 -30.64
N ASP A 143 -0.46 8.97 -31.70
CA ASP A 143 0.91 8.68 -32.13
C ASP A 143 1.65 9.92 -32.66
N SER A 144 0.95 10.98 -33.08
CA SER A 144 1.54 12.25 -33.50
C SER A 144 2.43 12.88 -32.42
N TYR A 145 2.10 12.72 -31.13
CA TYR A 145 2.97 13.18 -30.03
C TYR A 145 4.28 12.40 -29.94
N ILE A 146 4.23 11.11 -30.28
CA ILE A 146 5.41 10.23 -30.29
C ILE A 146 6.27 10.53 -31.52
N GLU A 147 5.64 10.76 -32.67
CA GLU A 147 6.31 11.16 -33.91
C GLU A 147 6.99 12.52 -33.76
N ALA A 148 6.31 13.52 -33.18
CA ALA A 148 6.90 14.80 -32.85
C ALA A 148 8.13 14.65 -31.95
N GLY A 149 8.02 13.87 -30.86
CA GLY A 149 9.17 13.59 -30.00
C GLY A 149 10.33 12.90 -30.71
N LYS A 150 10.05 12.02 -31.69
CA LYS A 150 11.11 11.39 -32.52
C LYS A 150 11.80 12.41 -33.43
N LEU A 151 11.05 13.38 -34.00
CA LEU A 151 11.62 14.47 -34.78
C LEU A 151 12.54 15.35 -33.92
N ASP A 152 12.20 15.54 -32.64
CA ASP A 152 13.03 16.21 -31.64
C ASP A 152 14.20 15.34 -31.11
N GLY A 153 14.42 14.15 -31.68
CA GLY A 153 15.53 13.25 -31.32
C GLY A 153 15.30 12.41 -30.07
N MET A 154 14.07 12.33 -29.54
CA MET A 154 13.78 11.50 -28.36
C MET A 154 13.82 10.01 -28.69
N GLY A 155 14.66 9.27 -27.95
CA GLY A 155 14.62 7.81 -27.93
C GLY A 155 13.45 7.26 -27.10
N ARG A 156 13.32 5.93 -27.02
CA ARG A 156 12.20 5.26 -26.31
C ARG A 156 12.03 5.71 -24.86
N PHE A 157 13.11 5.78 -24.09
CA PHE A 157 13.08 6.28 -22.72
C PHE A 157 12.70 7.76 -22.65
N GLY A 158 13.15 8.56 -23.62
CA GLY A 158 12.75 9.95 -23.78
C GLY A 158 11.24 10.08 -23.98
N THR A 159 10.67 9.30 -24.91
CA THR A 159 9.22 9.25 -25.15
C THR A 159 8.43 8.85 -23.90
N ILE A 160 8.89 7.84 -23.18
CA ILE A 160 8.21 7.39 -21.95
C ILE A 160 8.18 8.52 -20.91
N ILE A 161 9.33 9.11 -20.60
CA ILE A 161 9.48 10.05 -19.49
C ILE A 161 8.90 11.43 -19.83
N HIS A 162 9.08 11.91 -21.05
CA HIS A 162 8.74 13.30 -21.43
C HIS A 162 7.42 13.43 -22.18
N VAL A 163 6.85 12.33 -22.72
CA VAL A 163 5.58 12.36 -23.46
C VAL A 163 4.52 11.55 -22.73
N LEU A 164 4.71 10.23 -22.60
CA LEU A 164 3.67 9.33 -22.10
C LEU A 164 3.38 9.53 -20.61
N CYS A 165 4.40 9.58 -19.76
CA CYS A 165 4.21 9.77 -18.32
C CYS A 165 3.50 11.10 -17.98
N PRO A 166 3.90 12.26 -18.54
CA PRO A 166 3.21 13.53 -18.27
C PRO A 166 1.76 13.55 -18.79
N MET A 167 1.51 13.00 -19.98
CA MET A 167 0.16 12.96 -20.56
C MET A 167 -0.78 12.02 -19.79
N CYS A 168 -0.23 10.94 -19.22
CA CYS A 168 -0.97 9.95 -18.44
C CYS A 168 -0.84 10.13 -16.92
N MET A 169 -0.36 11.30 -16.49
CA MET A 169 -0.09 11.60 -15.07
C MET A 169 -1.28 11.34 -14.14
N PRO A 170 -2.55 11.66 -14.50
CA PRO A 170 -3.70 11.35 -13.64
C PRO A 170 -3.83 9.87 -13.29
N THR A 171 -3.61 8.97 -14.27
CA THR A 171 -3.63 7.52 -14.04
C THR A 171 -2.42 7.07 -13.24
N LEU A 172 -1.22 7.60 -13.52
CA LEU A 172 -0.01 7.27 -12.75
C LEU A 172 -0.16 7.62 -11.27
N ILE A 173 -0.70 8.81 -10.97
CA ILE A 173 -1.02 9.21 -9.60
C ILE A 173 -2.02 8.25 -8.97
N THR A 174 -3.10 7.91 -9.69
CA THR A 174 -4.16 7.02 -9.21
C THR A 174 -3.62 5.63 -8.85
N VAL A 175 -2.88 4.99 -9.76
CA VAL A 175 -2.32 3.66 -9.50
C VAL A 175 -1.27 3.72 -8.38
N SER A 176 -0.44 4.76 -8.31
CA SER A 176 0.55 4.93 -7.23
C SER A 176 -0.12 5.04 -5.84
N ILE A 177 -1.21 5.81 -5.75
CA ILE A 177 -1.98 5.94 -4.50
C ILE A 177 -2.62 4.60 -4.11
N ILE A 178 -3.21 3.88 -5.08
CA ILE A 178 -3.80 2.57 -4.85
C ILE A 178 -2.72 1.58 -4.35
N SER A 179 -1.54 1.56 -4.96
CA SER A 179 -0.41 0.73 -4.51
C SER A 179 -0.04 1.06 -3.06
N PHE A 180 0.11 2.35 -2.77
CA PHE A 180 0.48 2.80 -1.42
C PHE A 180 -0.55 2.38 -0.38
N ILE A 181 -1.84 2.58 -0.66
CA ILE A 181 -2.93 2.16 0.24
C ILE A 181 -2.91 0.65 0.45
N ASN A 182 -2.72 -0.13 -0.61
CA ASN A 182 -2.67 -1.59 -0.54
C ASN A 182 -1.47 -2.09 0.27
N GLY A 183 -0.28 -1.53 0.03
CA GLY A 183 0.93 -1.85 0.78
C GLY A 183 0.81 -1.49 2.26
N TRP A 184 0.28 -0.31 2.55
CA TRP A 184 0.10 0.16 3.93
C TRP A 184 -0.88 -0.72 4.73
N ASN A 185 -2.01 -1.08 4.10
CA ASN A 185 -3.05 -1.89 4.72
C ASN A 185 -2.77 -3.40 4.62
N SER A 186 -1.66 -3.80 4.00
CA SER A 186 -1.32 -5.21 3.81
C SER A 186 -1.07 -5.88 5.15
N TYR A 187 -1.88 -6.91 5.43
CA TYR A 187 -1.83 -7.63 6.69
C TYR A 187 -1.53 -9.12 6.49
N PHE A 188 -2.30 -9.81 5.63
CA PHE A 188 -2.25 -11.26 5.55
C PHE A 188 -0.87 -11.76 5.09
N TRP A 189 -0.35 -11.20 4.00
CA TRP A 189 0.95 -11.60 3.46
C TRP A 189 2.10 -11.27 4.43
N PRO A 190 2.29 -10.02 4.92
CA PRO A 190 3.31 -9.73 5.93
C PRO A 190 3.20 -10.60 7.18
N LYS A 191 1.98 -10.91 7.65
CA LYS A 191 1.80 -11.80 8.79
C LYS A 191 2.34 -13.21 8.54
N MET A 192 2.22 -13.73 7.32
CA MET A 192 2.75 -15.06 6.98
C MET A 192 4.27 -15.08 6.92
N VAL A 193 4.88 -14.04 6.34
CA VAL A 193 6.32 -14.06 6.01
C VAL A 193 7.20 -13.32 7.01
N THR A 194 6.66 -12.53 7.93
CA THR A 194 7.45 -11.81 8.94
C THR A 194 7.29 -12.44 10.32
N LYS A 195 8.41 -12.72 11.00
CA LYS A 195 8.46 -13.43 12.29
C LYS A 195 9.02 -12.56 13.41
N THR A 196 9.94 -11.67 13.12
CA THR A 196 10.59 -10.79 14.10
C THR A 196 10.20 -9.33 13.90
N ALA A 197 10.57 -8.48 14.85
CA ALA A 197 10.35 -7.05 14.72
C ALA A 197 11.15 -6.41 13.56
N ALA A 198 12.16 -7.10 13.04
CA ALA A 198 13.06 -6.56 12.03
C ALA A 198 12.36 -6.28 10.69
N SER A 199 11.35 -7.07 10.33
CA SER A 199 10.61 -6.96 9.06
C SER A 199 9.09 -6.80 9.24
N ARG A 200 8.56 -6.91 10.47
CA ARG A 200 7.13 -6.80 10.77
C ARG A 200 6.55 -5.43 10.40
N THR A 201 5.42 -5.43 9.68
CA THR A 201 4.68 -4.21 9.32
C THR A 201 3.77 -3.72 10.44
N ILE A 202 3.40 -2.44 10.40
CA ILE A 202 2.53 -1.79 11.40
C ILE A 202 1.18 -2.49 11.56
N ALA A 203 0.55 -2.95 10.47
CA ALA A 203 -0.72 -3.67 10.52
C ALA A 203 -0.60 -4.98 11.31
N VAL A 204 0.51 -5.70 11.15
CA VAL A 204 0.82 -6.92 11.93
C VAL A 204 1.18 -6.56 13.37
N GLY A 205 1.92 -5.46 13.58
CA GLY A 205 2.28 -4.96 14.91
C GLY A 205 1.07 -4.60 15.77
N VAL A 206 0.08 -3.91 15.20
CA VAL A 206 -1.19 -3.61 15.89
C VAL A 206 -1.94 -4.89 16.27
N GLN A 207 -1.95 -5.90 15.41
CA GLN A 207 -2.57 -7.18 15.77
C GLN A 207 -1.79 -7.91 16.88
N GLN A 208 -0.46 -7.83 16.87
CA GLN A 208 0.38 -8.48 17.88
C GLN A 208 0.14 -7.92 19.28
N LEU A 209 -0.32 -6.66 19.42
CA LEU A 209 -0.72 -6.10 20.72
C LEU A 209 -1.79 -6.96 21.42
N LYS A 210 -2.64 -7.68 20.68
CA LYS A 210 -3.60 -8.65 21.27
C LYS A 210 -2.91 -9.80 22.01
N ASN A 211 -1.72 -10.19 21.57
CA ASN A 211 -1.03 -11.42 21.99
C ASN A 211 0.09 -11.17 23.00
N THR A 212 0.47 -9.91 23.27
CA THR A 212 1.52 -9.57 24.25
C THR A 212 1.05 -9.69 25.70
N PHE A 213 -0.24 -9.98 25.92
CA PHE A 213 -0.84 -10.18 27.24
C PHE A 213 -0.82 -11.66 27.61
N ALA A 214 0.29 -12.15 28.15
CA ALA A 214 0.31 -13.43 28.83
C ALA A 214 -0.42 -13.30 30.18
N GLY A 215 -1.55 -13.97 30.35
CA GLY A 215 -2.10 -14.28 31.69
C GLY A 215 -3.07 -13.28 32.33
N GLN A 216 -3.63 -12.31 31.60
CA GLN A 216 -4.78 -11.55 32.11
C GLN A 216 -5.84 -11.41 31.02
N GLU A 217 -7.04 -11.89 31.30
CA GLU A 217 -8.28 -11.77 30.51
C GLU A 217 -8.73 -10.31 30.27
N VAL A 218 -7.92 -9.32 30.65
CA VAL A 218 -8.14 -7.92 30.34
C VAL A 218 -7.61 -7.69 28.92
N SER A 219 -8.48 -7.92 27.94
CA SER A 219 -8.23 -7.45 26.58
C SER A 219 -7.99 -5.93 26.63
N ASN A 220 -6.74 -5.49 26.49
CA ASN A 220 -6.37 -4.07 26.51
C ASN A 220 -6.74 -3.38 25.20
N TYR A 221 -8.04 -3.32 24.94
CA TYR A 221 -8.64 -2.65 23.78
C TYR A 221 -8.23 -1.18 23.72
N ASN A 222 -7.99 -0.54 24.87
CA ASN A 222 -7.45 0.82 24.97
C ASN A 222 -6.07 0.96 24.30
N GLU A 223 -5.14 0.05 24.58
CA GLU A 223 -3.81 0.08 23.98
C GLU A 223 -3.84 -0.33 22.50
N ILE A 224 -4.73 -1.25 22.12
CA ILE A 224 -4.95 -1.59 20.69
C ILE A 224 -5.49 -0.38 19.93
N MET A 225 -6.45 0.36 20.51
CA MET A 225 -6.97 1.60 19.92
C MET A 225 -5.88 2.65 19.82
N ALA A 226 -5.02 2.80 20.85
CA ALA A 226 -3.86 3.71 20.79
C ALA A 226 -2.89 3.31 19.68
N GLY A 227 -2.55 2.03 19.55
CA GLY A 227 -1.72 1.51 18.46
C GLY A 227 -2.36 1.74 17.08
N ALA A 228 -3.68 1.59 16.95
CA ALA A 228 -4.40 1.87 15.71
C ALA A 228 -4.38 3.37 15.35
N VAL A 229 -4.54 4.26 16.34
CA VAL A 229 -4.35 5.71 16.15
C VAL A 229 -2.94 6.01 15.65
N MET A 230 -1.92 5.45 16.31
CA MET A 230 -0.52 5.61 15.91
C MET A 230 -0.26 5.11 14.48
N ALA A 231 -0.93 4.05 14.04
CA ALA A 231 -0.80 3.51 12.69
C ALA A 231 -1.48 4.39 11.62
N ILE A 232 -2.55 5.11 11.96
CA ILE A 232 -3.31 5.95 11.03
C ILE A 232 -2.74 7.37 10.90
N VAL A 233 -2.19 7.94 11.99
CA VAL A 233 -1.64 9.30 12.00
C VAL A 233 -0.67 9.57 10.83
N PRO A 234 0.31 8.71 10.52
CA PRO A 234 1.24 8.94 9.41
C PRO A 234 0.54 9.03 8.05
N ILE A 235 -0.49 8.21 7.81
CA ILE A 235 -1.27 8.26 6.56
C ILE A 235 -2.03 9.58 6.48
N VAL A 236 -2.67 10.00 7.57
CA VAL A 236 -3.43 11.25 7.61
C VAL A 236 -2.51 12.44 7.34
N VAL A 237 -1.33 12.46 7.96
CA VAL A 237 -0.31 13.48 7.71
C VAL A 237 0.12 13.49 6.25
N LEU A 238 0.45 12.31 5.69
CA LEU A 238 0.82 12.17 4.29
C LEU A 238 -0.30 12.65 3.35
N PHE A 239 -1.55 12.28 3.63
CA PHE A 239 -2.72 12.72 2.88
C PHE A 239 -2.87 14.24 2.93
N LEU A 240 -2.74 14.88 4.09
CA LEU A 240 -2.84 16.34 4.21
C LEU A 240 -1.79 17.08 3.37
N PHE A 241 -0.59 16.50 3.20
CA PHE A 241 0.44 17.04 2.31
C PHE A 241 0.17 16.75 0.82
N LEU A 242 -0.37 15.56 0.51
CA LEU A 242 -0.58 15.11 -0.87
C LEU A 242 -1.94 15.52 -1.47
N GLN A 243 -2.95 15.86 -0.67
CA GLN A 243 -4.33 16.11 -1.11
C GLN A 243 -4.43 17.12 -2.27
N LYS A 244 -3.58 18.15 -2.29
CA LYS A 244 -3.54 19.14 -3.39
C LYS A 244 -3.17 18.50 -4.74
N TYR A 245 -2.25 17.54 -4.75
CA TYR A 245 -1.84 16.82 -5.95
C TYR A 245 -2.89 15.80 -6.40
N ILE A 246 -3.52 15.12 -5.43
CA ILE A 246 -4.63 14.17 -5.66
C ILE A 246 -5.81 14.91 -6.34
N MET A 247 -6.20 16.05 -5.78
CA MET A 247 -7.32 16.88 -6.28
C MET A 247 -7.04 17.49 -7.66
N THR A 248 -5.79 17.90 -7.93
CA THR A 248 -5.40 18.47 -9.24
C THR A 248 -5.36 17.41 -10.35
N GLY A 249 -5.02 16.17 -10.01
CA GLY A 249 -5.05 15.04 -10.95
C GLY A 249 -6.48 14.64 -11.35
N MET A 250 -7.42 14.69 -10.40
CA MET A 250 -8.83 14.36 -10.65
C MET A 250 -9.58 15.46 -11.42
N SER A 251 -9.28 16.74 -11.15
CA SER A 251 -9.99 17.85 -11.81
C SER A 251 -9.70 17.96 -13.30
N LYS A 252 -8.47 17.67 -13.75
CA LYS A 252 -8.14 17.65 -15.18
C LYS A 252 -8.75 16.46 -15.94
N ALA A 253 -9.03 15.35 -15.27
CA ALA A 253 -9.69 14.19 -15.86
C ALA A 253 -11.22 14.39 -16.00
N ALA A 254 -11.83 15.21 -15.13
CA ALA A 254 -13.26 15.53 -15.17
C ALA A 254 -13.65 16.67 -16.14
N MET A 255 -12.66 17.39 -16.68
CA MET A 255 -12.87 18.46 -17.68
C MET A 255 -12.63 18.00 -19.13
N LYS A 256 -12.65 16.69 -19.39
CA LYS A 256 -12.63 16.11 -20.74
C LYS A 256 -13.94 15.41 -21.04
#